data_AF-A0A950FRQ6-F1
#
_entry.id   AF-A0A950FRQ6-F1
#
_cell.length_a   1.000
_cell.length_b   1.000
_cell.length_c   1.000
_cell.angle_alpha   90.00
_cell.angle_beta   90.00
_cell.angle_gamma   90.00
#
_symmetry.space_group_name_H-M   'P 1'
#
loop_
_entity.id
_entity.type
_entity.pdbx_description
1 polymer ?
#
loop_
_entity_poly.entity_id
_entity_poly.type
_entity_poly.pdbx_seq_one_letter_code
_entity_poly.pdbx_strand_id
1 'polypeptide(L)'
;SSSEAQRCAVVSLHRLRSEFYGDAADENALFQRLLKESVHEVGHALGLKHCYHARCAMYYSNSVFDTDNKHSHFCEGCERRSRASKSA
;
A
#
# COMPACT_ATOMS: atom_id res chain seq x y z
N SER A 1 12.02 21.44 -10.98
CA SER A 1 12.52 20.47 -11.96
C SER A 1 11.81 19.15 -11.71
N SER A 2 11.22 18.60 -12.76
CA SER A 2 10.41 17.37 -12.85
C SER A 2 10.72 16.32 -11.77
N SER A 3 9.79 16.11 -10.84
CA SER A 3 9.84 14.96 -9.94
C SER A 3 9.76 13.70 -10.78
N GLU A 4 10.78 12.84 -10.71
CA GLU A 4 10.72 11.52 -11.34
C GLU A 4 9.45 10.81 -10.87
N ALA A 5 8.51 10.62 -11.79
CA ALA A 5 7.35 9.79 -11.51
C ALA A 5 7.86 8.38 -11.19
N GLN A 6 7.53 7.89 -10.01
CA GLN A 6 7.94 6.58 -9.50
C GLN A 6 7.21 5.48 -10.30
N ARG A 7 7.62 5.23 -11.55
CA ARG A 7 6.87 4.41 -12.51
C ARG A 7 6.91 2.90 -12.24
N CYS A 8 7.74 2.47 -11.30
CA CYS A 8 7.91 1.07 -10.94
C CYS A 8 7.72 0.89 -9.43
N ALA A 9 7.17 -0.25 -9.05
CA ALA A 9 6.89 -0.65 -7.68
C ALA A 9 7.47 -2.04 -7.42
N VAL A 10 7.98 -2.27 -6.22
CA VAL A 10 8.48 -3.57 -5.75
C VAL A 10 7.94 -3.82 -4.36
N VAL A 11 7.36 -5.00 -4.13
CA VAL A 11 6.88 -5.43 -2.81
C VAL A 11 7.66 -6.68 -2.39
N SER A 12 8.20 -6.67 -1.18
CA SER A 12 8.88 -7.83 -0.60
C SER A 12 7.93 -8.60 0.32
N LEU A 13 7.87 -9.92 0.14
CA LEU A 13 7.06 -10.80 1.00
C LEU A 13 7.70 -11.05 2.37
N HIS A 14 9.00 -10.78 2.52
CA HIS A 14 9.78 -11.23 3.67
C HIS A 14 9.17 -10.82 5.02
N ARG A 15 8.73 -9.57 5.15
CA ARG A 15 8.09 -9.03 6.37
C ARG A 15 6.56 -9.10 6.36
N LEU A 16 5.95 -9.66 5.31
CA LEU A 16 4.50 -9.86 5.24
C LEU A 16 4.09 -11.24 5.78
N ARG A 17 5.04 -12.19 5.77
CA ARG A 17 4.90 -13.52 6.34
C ARG A 17 4.75 -13.45 7.86
N SER A 18 3.74 -14.12 8.39
CA SER A 18 3.52 -14.24 9.85
C SER A 18 4.71 -14.96 10.51
N GLU A 19 5.34 -15.88 9.77
CA GLU A 19 6.53 -16.62 10.19
C GLU A 19 7.72 -15.71 10.53
N PHE A 20 7.82 -14.54 9.89
CA PHE A 20 8.86 -13.54 10.22
C PHE A 20 8.74 -13.04 11.66
N TYR A 21 7.52 -13.06 12.22
CA TYR A 21 7.20 -12.62 13.57
C TYR A 21 7.10 -13.78 14.58
N GLY A 22 7.39 -15.02 14.15
CA GLY A 22 7.36 -16.21 15.01
C GLY A 22 5.99 -16.91 15.08
N ASP A 23 5.00 -16.44 14.31
CA ASP A 23 3.69 -17.08 14.23
C ASP A 23 3.67 -18.22 13.20
N ALA A 24 2.62 -19.04 13.24
CA ALA A 24 2.37 -20.03 12.19
C ALA A 24 2.09 -19.35 10.84
N ALA A 25 2.40 -20.05 9.75
CA ALA A 25 2.10 -19.57 8.41
C ALA A 25 0.58 -19.36 8.24
N ASP A 26 0.21 -18.19 7.74
CA ASP A 26 -1.16 -17.82 7.40
C ASP A 26 -1.19 -17.24 5.99
N GLU A 27 -1.55 -18.08 5.02
CA GLU A 27 -1.60 -17.72 3.61
C GLU A 27 -2.67 -16.65 3.32
N ASN A 28 -3.76 -16.60 4.10
CA ASN A 28 -4.76 -15.55 3.94
C ASN A 28 -4.22 -14.21 4.44
N ALA A 29 -3.55 -14.18 5.59
CA ALA A 29 -2.88 -12.97 6.07
C ALA A 29 -1.81 -12.50 5.08
N LEU A 30 -0.97 -13.40 4.55
CA LEU A 30 0.04 -13.09 3.56
C LEU A 30 -0.59 -12.48 2.29
N PHE A 31 -1.65 -13.10 1.75
CA PHE A 31 -2.35 -12.60 0.58
C PHE A 31 -2.94 -11.19 0.82
N GLN A 32 -3.61 -10.98 1.96
CA GLN A 32 -4.21 -9.69 2.28
C GLN A 32 -3.14 -8.60 2.44
N ARG A 33 -2.04 -8.90 3.13
CA ARG A 33 -0.91 -7.97 3.30
C ARG A 33 -0.27 -7.63 1.95
N LEU A 34 -0.01 -8.63 1.11
CA LEU A 34 0.54 -8.44 -0.22
C LEU A 34 -0.38 -7.56 -1.08
N LEU A 35 -1.69 -7.81 -1.07
CA LEU A 35 -2.65 -7.00 -1.80
C LEU A 35 -2.60 -5.53 -1.34
N LYS A 36 -2.61 -5.28 -0.03
CA LYS A 36 -2.62 -3.92 0.53
C LYS A 36 -1.33 -3.15 0.25
N GLU A 37 -0.17 -3.78 0.35
CA GLU A 37 1.11 -3.13 -0.01
C GLU A 37 1.23 -2.96 -1.54
N SER A 38 0.76 -3.92 -2.34
CA SER A 38 0.77 -3.77 -3.80
C SER A 38 -0.10 -2.60 -4.26
N VAL A 39 -1.29 -2.42 -3.67
CA VAL A 39 -2.14 -1.25 -3.96
C VAL A 39 -1.49 0.06 -3.49
N HIS A 40 -0.77 0.03 -2.35
CA HIS A 40 -0.01 1.19 -1.85
C HIS A 40 1.05 1.64 -2.86
N GLU A 41 1.90 0.73 -3.31
CA GLU A 41 2.98 1.05 -4.24
C GLU A 41 2.46 1.41 -5.65
N VAL A 42 1.38 0.76 -6.12
CA VAL A 42 0.68 1.19 -7.34
C VAL A 42 0.13 2.61 -7.17
N GLY A 43 -0.38 2.96 -5.99
CA GLY A 43 -0.79 4.33 -5.69
C GLY A 43 0.35 5.34 -5.82
N HIS A 44 1.56 5.00 -5.35
CA HIS A 44 2.75 5.80 -5.58
C HIS A 44 3.10 5.91 -7.07
N ALA A 45 2.97 4.83 -7.84
CA ALA A 45 3.17 4.87 -9.29
C ALA A 45 2.13 5.73 -10.04
N LEU A 46 0.95 5.92 -9.45
CA LEU A 46 -0.07 6.87 -9.90
C LEU A 46 0.12 8.30 -9.35
N GLY A 47 1.24 8.58 -8.68
CA GLY A 47 1.58 9.89 -8.14
C GLY A 47 0.90 10.24 -6.81
N LEU A 48 0.30 9.28 -6.11
CA LEU A 48 -0.25 9.52 -4.78
C LEU A 48 0.88 9.61 -3.74
N LYS A 49 0.72 10.52 -2.79
CA LYS A 49 1.51 10.57 -1.55
C LYS A 49 0.79 9.80 -0.44
N HIS A 50 1.51 9.55 0.65
CA HIS A 50 0.93 8.97 1.86
C HIS A 50 -0.32 9.75 2.31
N CYS A 51 -1.25 9.01 2.93
CA CYS A 51 -2.51 9.51 3.45
C CYS A 51 -2.55 9.36 4.97
N TYR A 52 -3.12 10.34 5.67
CA TYR A 52 -3.30 10.28 7.13
C TYR A 52 -4.50 9.41 7.57
N HIS A 53 -5.35 8.99 6.63
CA HIS A 53 -6.49 8.14 6.95
C HIS A 53 -6.03 6.69 7.18
N ALA A 54 -6.00 6.24 8.44
CA ALA A 54 -5.45 4.94 8.85
C ALA A 54 -6.04 3.72 8.12
N ARG A 55 -7.26 3.84 7.59
CA ARG A 55 -7.93 2.77 6.85
C ARG A 55 -7.69 2.82 5.33
N CYS A 56 -7.04 3.86 4.81
CA CYS A 56 -6.73 4.00 3.38
C CYS A 56 -5.54 3.13 2.99
N ALA A 57 -5.55 2.54 1.79
CA ALA A 57 -4.40 1.80 1.27
C ALA A 57 -3.11 2.64 1.22
N MET A 58 -3.22 3.98 1.04
CA MET A 58 -2.09 4.91 1.05
C MET A 58 -1.62 5.33 2.45
N TYR A 59 -2.14 4.73 3.53
CA TYR A 59 -1.60 4.98 4.87
C TYR A 59 -0.17 4.45 5.00
N TYR A 60 0.71 5.25 5.59
CA TYR A 60 2.11 4.88 5.81
C TYR A 60 2.20 3.82 6.91
N SER A 61 2.69 2.62 6.56
CA SER A 61 2.75 1.47 7.46
C SER A 61 4.18 1.30 8.00
N ASN A 62 4.37 1.42 9.32
CA ASN A 62 5.66 1.17 9.97
C ASN A 62 5.80 -0.28 10.46
N SER A 63 4.66 -0.96 10.63
CA SER A 63 4.56 -2.31 11.16
C SER A 63 3.56 -3.14 10.35
N VAL A 64 3.62 -4.46 10.51
CA VAL A 64 2.62 -5.37 9.92
C VAL A 64 1.22 -5.11 10.47
N PHE A 65 1.10 -4.64 11.72
CA PHE A 65 -0.18 -4.27 12.31
C PHE A 65 -0.82 -3.06 11.62
N ASP A 66 -0.01 -2.09 11.16
CA ASP A 66 -0.51 -0.97 10.35
C ASP A 66 -1.06 -1.48 9.01
N THR A 67 -0.34 -2.41 8.37
CA THR A 67 -0.80 -3.09 7.15
C THR A 67 -2.08 -3.89 7.39
N ASP A 68 -2.19 -4.58 8.51
CA ASP A 68 -3.38 -5.34 8.86
C ASP A 68 -4.59 -4.42 9.13
N ASN A 69 -4.35 -3.23 9.69
CA ASN A 69 -5.38 -2.25 9.97
C ASN A 69 -5.89 -1.52 8.72
N LYS A 70 -5.07 -1.28 7.68
CA LYS A 70 -5.57 -0.60 6.46
C LYS A 70 -6.48 -1.50 5.62
N HIS A 71 -7.36 -0.88 4.82
CA HIS A 71 -8.05 -1.57 3.74
C HIS A 71 -7.18 -1.64 2.48
N SER A 72 -7.56 -2.51 1.55
CA SER A 72 -6.96 -2.61 0.20
C SER A 72 -7.49 -1.56 -0.78
N HIS A 73 -8.40 -0.67 -0.37
CA HIS A 73 -8.94 0.39 -1.22
C HIS A 73 -8.49 1.79 -0.77
N PHE A 74 -8.52 2.72 -1.71
CA PHE A 74 -8.28 4.13 -1.43
C PHE A 74 -9.47 4.76 -0.70
N CYS A 75 -9.22 5.73 0.18
CA CYS A 75 -10.29 6.62 0.63
C CYS A 75 -10.75 7.52 -0.52
N GLU A 76 -11.93 8.13 -0.38
CA GLU A 76 -12.51 9.00 -1.41
C GLU A 76 -11.54 10.09 -1.90
N GLY A 77 -10.76 10.68 -0.99
CA GLY A 77 -9.76 11.69 -1.34
C GLY A 77 -8.61 11.15 -2.20
N CYS A 78 -8.12 9.94 -1.89
CA CYS A 78 -7.09 9.28 -2.70
C CYS A 78 -7.64 8.82 -4.05
N GLU A 79 -8.87 8.32 -4.10
CA GLU A 79 -9.51 7.96 -5.37
C GLU A 79 -9.62 9.15 -6.31
N ARG A 80 -10.09 10.30 -5.80
CA ARG A 80 -10.22 11.53 -6.60
C ARG A 80 -8.87 11.97 -7.17
N ARG A 81 -7.81 11.96 -6.35
CA ARG A 81 -6.45 12.29 -6.80
C ARG A 81 -5.90 11.29 -7.81
N SER A 82 -6.14 10.00 -7.62
CA SER A 82 -5.65 8.95 -8.53
C SER A 82 -6.22 9.06 -9.95
N ARG A 83 -7.44 9.59 -10.07
CA ARG A 83 -8.10 9.85 -11.35
C ARG A 83 -7.56 11.12 -12.02
N ALA A 84 -7.23 12.14 -11.24
CA ALA A 84 -6.66 13.39 -11.74
C ALA A 84 -5.24 13.21 -12.31
N SER A 85 -4.45 12.27 -11.77
CA SER A 85 -3.10 11.97 -12.28
C SER A 85 -3.06 11.32 -13.67
N LYS A 86 -4.20 10.91 -14.24
CA LYS A 86 -4.28 10.29 -15.58
C LYS A 86 -4.40 11.33 -16.73
N SER A 87 -4.42 12.62 -16.41
CA SER A 87 -4.73 13.70 -17.37
C SER A 87 -3.54 14.59 -17.71
N ALA A 88 -2.30 14.11 -17.57
CA ALA A 88 -1.08 14.84 -17.93
C ALA A 88 -0.25 14.07 -18.95
#